data_AF-A0A922LLT9-F1
#
_entry.id   AF-A0A922LLT9-F1
#
_cell.length_a   1.000
_cell.length_b   1.000
_cell.length_c   1.000
_cell.angle_alpha   90.00
_cell.angle_beta   90.00
_cell.angle_gamma   90.00
#
_symmetry.space_group_name_H-M   'P 1'
#
loop_
_entity.id
_entity.type
_entity.pdbx_description
1 polymer ?
#
loop_
_entity_poly.entity_id
_entity_poly.type
_entity_poly.pdbx_seq_one_letter_code
_entity_poly.pdbx_strand_id
1 'polypeptide(L)'
;MDDTFIICEEDMDLNEILNIFNNCHPSIQFTLEAETNHEFHFLDIHLKRMPDGFLQRSIHRKPTWNGQYTNFHSWVPLSRERNLIHSLSSRIRRICSDDTIDGELFYLRQILIKNGYPPRFIDRNLAPRLHDKASTVEKKTLFMNMEFKGDTAAEILNKRVSKSLNKTFYAAKLRIVSSIRPTIRGCVKNKLRLWATSMCIYKFTCSCGARHIGRTKRSLSKRISGHYPA
;
A
#
# COMPACT_ATOMS: atom_id res chain seq x y z
N MET A 1 13.27 13.59 8.77
CA MET A 1 14.10 12.45 9.19
C MET A 1 13.84 12.41 10.67
N ASP A 2 13.08 11.40 11.10
CA ASP A 2 12.42 11.47 12.41
C ASP A 2 13.16 10.58 13.42
N ASP A 3 13.81 9.52 12.95
CA ASP A 3 14.65 8.61 13.74
C ASP A 3 16.11 8.68 13.28
N THR A 4 17.05 8.78 14.21
CA THR A 4 18.50 8.80 13.95
C THR A 4 19.20 7.72 14.76
N PHE A 5 20.15 7.02 14.14
CA PHE A 5 21.01 6.04 14.80
C PHE A 5 22.40 6.65 15.01
N ILE A 6 22.88 6.67 16.25
CA ILE A 6 24.16 7.28 16.63
C ILE A 6 25.03 6.21 17.30
N ILE A 7 26.31 6.15 16.91
CA ILE A 7 27.32 5.30 17.54
C ILE A 7 28.22 6.21 18.37
N CYS A 8 28.40 5.88 19.65
CA CYS A 8 29.19 6.66 20.59
C CYS A 8 30.20 5.76 21.30
N GLU A 9 31.25 6.38 21.84
CA GLU A 9 32.17 5.72 22.78
C GLU A 9 31.46 5.49 24.12
N GLU A 10 31.91 4.49 24.87
CA GLU A 10 31.20 3.99 26.08
C GLU A 10 31.26 4.97 27.25
N ASP A 11 32.24 5.88 27.27
CA ASP A 11 32.47 6.89 28.28
C ASP A 11 31.74 8.22 28.02
N MET A 12 31.10 8.37 26.86
CA MET A 12 30.35 9.58 26.50
C MET A 12 29.04 9.70 27.28
N ASP A 13 28.75 10.89 27.81
CA ASP A 13 27.45 11.16 28.45
C ASP A 13 26.35 11.36 27.40
N LEU A 14 25.45 10.39 27.31
CA LEU A 14 24.30 10.41 26.40
C LEU A 14 23.38 11.62 26.65
N ASN A 15 23.31 12.15 27.87
CA ASN A 15 22.50 13.33 28.18
C ASN A 15 23.12 14.61 27.62
N GLU A 16 24.46 14.69 27.57
CA GLU A 16 25.15 15.81 26.94
C GLU A 16 24.85 15.84 25.44
N ILE A 17 24.91 14.68 24.78
CA ILE A 17 24.54 14.54 23.36
C ILE A 17 23.08 14.97 23.16
N LEU A 18 22.14 14.46 23.97
CA LEU A 18 20.73 14.82 23.87
C LEU A 18 20.51 16.33 24.03
N ASN A 19 21.22 16.97 24.97
CA ASN A 19 21.16 18.41 25.19
C ASN A 19 21.69 19.21 23.99
N ILE A 20 22.79 18.78 23.38
CA ILE A 20 23.33 19.42 22.17
C ILE A 20 22.26 19.43 21.06
N PHE A 21 21.60 18.29 20.82
CA PHE A 21 20.54 18.17 19.81
C PHE A 21 19.31 19.03 20.14
N ASN A 22 18.88 19.03 21.41
CA ASN A 22 17.75 19.83 21.87
C ASN A 22 18.01 21.35 21.85
N ASN A 23 19.28 21.76 21.93
CA ASN A 23 19.68 23.17 21.83
C ASN A 23 19.75 23.68 20.37
N CYS A 24 19.68 22.81 19.36
CA CYS A 24 19.76 23.23 17.96
C CYS A 24 18.55 24.07 17.51
N HIS A 25 17.34 23.81 18.05
CA HIS A 25 16.15 24.56 17.65
C HIS A 25 15.05 24.52 18.73
N PRO A 26 14.48 25.66 19.15
CA PRO A 26 13.53 25.73 20.27
C PRO A 26 12.21 24.99 20.04
N SER A 27 11.84 24.75 18.77
CA SER A 27 10.60 24.04 18.41
C SER A 27 10.78 22.54 18.17
N ILE A 28 12.00 22.00 18.30
CA ILE A 28 12.28 20.58 18.05
C ILE A 28 12.82 19.98 19.34
N GLN A 29 12.17 18.93 19.84
CA GLN A 29 12.66 18.15 20.97
C GLN A 29 12.93 16.72 20.52
N PHE A 30 14.17 16.30 20.72
CA PHE A 30 14.64 14.95 20.56
C PHE A 30 14.45 14.18 21.87
N THR A 31 14.20 12.89 21.72
CA THR A 31 14.21 11.90 22.79
C THR A 31 15.30 10.88 22.49
N LEU A 32 15.92 10.32 23.53
CA LEU A 32 17.00 9.34 23.40
C LEU A 32 16.53 7.98 23.92
N GLU A 33 16.82 6.95 23.15
CA GLU A 33 16.75 5.55 23.57
C GLU A 33 18.17 5.00 23.61
N ALA A 34 18.56 4.37 24.72
CA ALA A 34 19.89 3.80 24.91
C ALA A 34 19.87 2.27 24.75
N GLU A 35 21.02 1.68 24.40
CA GLU A 35 21.22 0.24 24.43
C GLU A 35 20.99 -0.30 25.85
N THR A 36 20.23 -1.38 25.97
CA THR A 36 19.96 -2.03 27.27
C THR A 36 20.25 -3.52 27.15
N ASN A 37 21.00 -4.10 28.09
CA ASN A 37 21.39 -5.52 28.06
C ASN A 37 22.03 -5.97 26.74
N HIS A 38 22.87 -5.14 26.14
CA HIS A 38 23.49 -5.38 24.84
C HIS A 38 22.51 -5.51 23.67
N GLU A 39 21.28 -5.04 23.83
CA GLU A 39 20.21 -5.08 22.85
C GLU A 39 19.71 -3.66 22.54
N PHE A 40 19.41 -3.42 21.27
CA PHE A 40 18.88 -2.16 20.77
C PHE A 40 17.94 -2.40 19.60
N HIS A 41 16.98 -1.51 19.41
CA HIS A 41 16.05 -1.58 18.29
C HIS A 41 16.15 -0.31 17.44
N PHE A 42 16.25 -0.47 16.13
CA PHE A 42 16.17 0.65 15.20
C PHE A 42 15.24 0.31 14.06
N LEU A 43 14.14 1.07 13.95
CA LEU A 43 13.05 0.82 13.01
C LEU A 43 12.51 -0.62 13.10
N ASP A 44 12.86 -1.42 12.10
CA ASP A 44 12.42 -2.78 11.85
C ASP A 44 13.45 -3.83 12.29
N ILE A 45 14.56 -3.39 12.88
CA ILE A 45 15.76 -4.19 13.14
C ILE A 45 15.97 -4.28 14.64
N HIS A 46 16.14 -5.51 15.12
CA HIS A 46 16.65 -5.78 16.46
C HIS A 46 18.14 -6.10 16.35
N LEU A 47 18.95 -5.33 17.06
CA LEU A 47 20.40 -5.45 17.14
C LEU A 47 20.76 -6.03 18.50
N LYS A 48 21.59 -7.07 18.50
CA LYS A 48 22.17 -7.64 19.71
C LYS A 48 23.68 -7.70 19.56
N ARG A 49 24.41 -7.11 20.50
CA ARG A 49 25.86 -7.18 20.55
C ARG A 49 26.28 -8.52 21.16
N MET A 50 27.02 -9.28 20.37
CA MET A 50 27.50 -10.60 20.75
C MET A 50 28.84 -10.50 21.49
N PRO A 51 29.22 -11.50 22.32
CA PRO A 51 30.48 -11.47 23.07
C PRO A 51 31.75 -11.42 22.21
N ASP A 52 31.64 -11.85 20.95
CA ASP A 52 32.72 -11.80 19.95
C ASP A 52 32.85 -10.42 19.27
N GLY A 53 32.03 -9.43 19.69
CA GLY A 53 32.01 -8.08 19.15
C GLY A 53 31.19 -7.91 17.88
N PHE A 54 30.62 -8.99 17.32
CA PHE A 54 29.74 -8.89 16.16
C PHE A 54 28.30 -8.52 16.54
N LEU A 55 27.57 -7.93 15.59
CA LEU A 55 26.15 -7.62 15.76
C LEU A 55 25.30 -8.74 15.16
N GLN A 56 24.56 -9.43 16.02
CA GLN A 56 23.46 -10.28 15.61
C GLN A 56 22.26 -9.40 15.27
N ARG A 57 21.64 -9.65 14.10
CA ARG A 57 20.51 -8.88 13.60
C ARG A 57 19.29 -9.78 13.45
N SER A 58 18.14 -9.35 13.95
CA SER A 58 16.85 -10.02 13.78
C SER A 58 15.73 -9.01 13.51
N ILE A 59 14.49 -9.47 13.29
CA ILE A 59 13.38 -8.54 13.00
C ILE A 59 12.79 -8.04 14.31
N HIS A 60 12.83 -6.71 14.51
CA HIS A 60 12.07 -6.08 15.58
C HIS A 60 10.59 -5.97 15.19
N ARG A 61 9.70 -6.28 16.14
CA ARG A 61 8.25 -6.14 16.00
C ARG A 61 7.75 -5.33 17.18
N LYS A 62 7.03 -4.23 16.90
CA LYS A 62 6.44 -3.41 17.95
C LYS A 62 5.45 -4.25 18.79
N PRO A 63 5.31 -3.99 20.10
CA PRO A 63 4.37 -4.72 20.96
C PRO A 63 2.91 -4.67 20.47
N THR A 64 2.56 -3.62 19.73
CA THR A 64 1.22 -3.44 19.14
C THR A 64 0.98 -4.30 17.90
N TRP A 65 2.00 -4.96 17.36
CA TRP A 65 1.88 -5.78 16.16
C TRP A 65 1.27 -7.15 16.49
N ASN A 66 0.10 -7.42 15.92
CA ASN A 66 -0.69 -8.62 16.18
C ASN A 66 -0.45 -9.77 15.16
N GLY A 67 0.48 -9.61 14.22
CA GLY A 67 0.74 -10.61 13.17
C GLY A 67 -0.36 -10.74 12.11
N GLN A 68 -1.25 -9.75 12.00
CA GLN A 68 -2.33 -9.77 11.01
C GLN A 68 -1.81 -9.34 9.64
N TYR A 69 -2.06 -10.21 8.65
CA TYR A 69 -1.88 -9.94 7.23
C TYR A 69 -3.22 -10.09 6.50
N THR A 70 -3.20 -9.91 5.19
CA THR A 70 -4.35 -10.26 4.34
C THR A 70 -4.70 -11.72 4.55
N ASN A 71 -5.96 -12.02 4.87
CA ASN A 71 -6.39 -13.42 4.99
C ASN A 71 -6.39 -14.08 3.60
N PHE A 72 -5.88 -15.30 3.50
CA PHE A 72 -5.77 -16.00 2.22
C PHE A 72 -7.13 -16.26 1.52
N HIS A 73 -8.21 -16.34 2.29
CA HIS A 73 -9.57 -16.53 1.77
C HIS A 73 -10.26 -15.20 1.39
N SER A 74 -9.57 -14.07 1.54
CA SER A 74 -10.07 -12.79 1.04
C SER A 74 -10.12 -12.79 -0.49
N TRP A 75 -10.94 -11.91 -1.08
CA TRP A 75 -11.05 -11.77 -2.54
C TRP A 75 -9.89 -10.96 -3.12
N VAL A 76 -8.67 -11.48 -2.92
CA VAL A 76 -7.42 -10.84 -3.32
C VAL A 76 -6.70 -11.73 -4.35
N PRO A 77 -6.13 -11.17 -5.43
CA PRO A 77 -5.41 -11.95 -6.42
C PRO A 77 -4.25 -12.75 -5.80
N LEU A 78 -4.06 -14.02 -6.18
CA LEU A 78 -2.96 -14.83 -5.61
C LEU A 78 -1.58 -14.24 -5.91
N SER A 79 -1.43 -13.47 -6.98
CA SER A 79 -0.21 -12.68 -7.23
C SER A 79 0.15 -11.72 -6.09
N ARG A 80 -0.84 -11.08 -5.43
CA ARG A 80 -0.64 -10.20 -4.28
C ARG A 80 -0.24 -11.02 -3.06
N GLU A 81 -0.91 -12.16 -2.84
CA GLU A 81 -0.59 -13.10 -1.77
C GLU A 81 0.84 -13.65 -1.88
N ARG A 82 1.26 -14.03 -3.09
CA ARG A 82 2.66 -14.44 -3.35
C ARG A 82 3.62 -13.30 -3.07
N ASN A 83 3.33 -12.11 -3.56
CA ASN A 83 4.20 -10.95 -3.38
C ASN A 83 4.36 -10.57 -1.92
N LEU A 84 3.33 -10.73 -1.08
CA LEU A 84 3.45 -10.53 0.37
C LEU A 84 4.52 -11.46 0.96
N ILE A 85 4.41 -12.78 0.71
CA ILE A 85 5.37 -13.77 1.21
C ILE A 85 6.78 -13.44 0.73
N HIS A 86 6.92 -13.07 -0.54
CA HIS A 86 8.22 -12.70 -1.10
C HIS A 86 8.79 -11.44 -0.45
N SER A 87 8.00 -10.37 -0.29
CA SER A 87 8.46 -9.15 0.36
C SER A 87 8.91 -9.40 1.80
N LEU A 88 8.16 -10.17 2.57
CA LEU A 88 8.49 -10.50 3.97
C LEU A 88 9.75 -11.38 4.07
N SER A 89 9.83 -12.43 3.27
CA SER A 89 10.98 -13.34 3.28
C SER A 89 12.25 -12.72 2.70
N SER A 90 12.14 -11.82 1.71
CA SER A 90 13.27 -11.01 1.23
C SER A 90 13.72 -10.01 2.30
N ARG A 91 12.80 -9.41 3.05
CA ARG A 91 13.12 -8.53 4.16
C ARG A 91 13.90 -9.27 5.25
N ILE A 92 13.45 -10.46 5.65
CA ILE A 92 14.17 -11.33 6.61
C ILE A 92 15.60 -11.55 6.15
N ARG A 93 15.81 -12.07 4.93
CA ARG A 93 17.14 -12.37 4.41
C ARG A 93 18.07 -11.17 4.26
N ARG A 94 17.51 -9.97 4.11
CA ARG A 94 18.29 -8.74 3.99
C ARG A 94 18.73 -8.18 5.34
N ILE A 95 17.89 -8.34 6.36
CA ILE A 95 18.10 -7.74 7.69
C ILE A 95 18.84 -8.70 8.60
N CYS A 96 18.40 -9.95 8.65
CA CYS A 96 18.83 -10.93 9.63
C CYS A 96 20.27 -11.40 9.40
N SER A 97 20.97 -11.73 10.48
CA SER A 97 22.23 -12.47 10.43
C SER A 97 21.96 -13.96 10.16
N ASP A 98 22.93 -14.67 9.57
CA ASP A 98 22.75 -16.04 9.05
C ASP A 98 22.19 -17.02 10.09
N ASP A 99 22.60 -16.87 11.34
CA ASP A 99 22.17 -17.64 12.52
C ASP A 99 20.70 -17.40 12.93
N THR A 100 20.11 -16.27 12.55
CA THR A 100 18.72 -15.90 12.92
C THR A 100 17.72 -16.07 11.77
N ILE A 101 18.20 -16.22 10.52
CA ILE A 101 17.34 -16.30 9.33
C ILE A 101 16.34 -17.46 9.44
N ASP A 102 16.79 -18.65 9.83
CA ASP A 102 15.94 -19.84 9.86
C ASP A 102 14.84 -19.73 10.92
N GLY A 103 15.16 -19.18 12.09
CA GLY A 103 14.19 -18.90 13.16
C GLY A 103 13.12 -17.89 12.71
N GLU A 104 13.54 -16.83 12.02
CA GLU A 104 12.65 -15.79 11.51
C GLU A 104 11.76 -16.27 10.35
N LEU A 105 12.30 -17.11 9.45
CA LEU A 105 11.53 -17.75 8.39
C LEU A 105 10.51 -18.75 8.95
N PHE A 106 10.89 -19.52 9.97
CA PHE A 106 9.97 -20.40 10.68
C PHE A 106 8.84 -19.62 11.33
N TYR A 107 9.16 -18.53 12.02
CA TYR A 107 8.18 -17.66 12.65
C TYR A 107 7.21 -17.05 11.62
N LEU A 108 7.72 -16.55 10.49
CA LEU A 108 6.91 -16.05 9.38
C LEU A 108 5.95 -17.13 8.85
N ARG A 109 6.44 -18.38 8.70
CA ARG A 109 5.60 -19.51 8.27
C ARG A 109 4.43 -19.73 9.22
N GLN A 110 4.65 -19.69 10.53
CA GLN A 110 3.58 -19.86 11.53
C GLN A 110 2.53 -18.75 11.42
N ILE A 111 2.95 -17.51 11.21
CA ILE A 111 2.03 -16.39 11.04
C ILE A 111 1.19 -16.53 9.77
N LEU A 112 1.81 -16.92 8.65
CA LEU A 112 1.08 -17.13 7.41
C LEU A 112 0.04 -18.25 7.55
N ILE A 113 0.37 -19.33 8.27
CA ILE A 113 -0.62 -20.39 8.57
C ILE A 113 -1.80 -19.82 9.38
N LYS A 114 -1.54 -19.00 10.40
CA LYS A 114 -2.59 -18.31 11.17
C LYS A 114 -3.47 -17.37 10.32
N ASN A 115 -2.92 -16.81 9.24
CA ASN A 115 -3.66 -15.99 8.28
C ASN A 115 -4.35 -16.81 7.16
N GLY A 116 -4.38 -18.15 7.27
CA GLY A 116 -5.11 -19.04 6.37
C GLY A 116 -4.34 -19.50 5.12
N TYR A 117 -3.04 -19.22 5.03
CA TYR A 117 -2.25 -19.59 3.85
C TYR A 117 -1.98 -21.11 3.82
N PRO A 118 -2.21 -21.80 2.68
CA PRO A 118 -1.92 -23.22 2.56
C PRO A 118 -0.41 -23.51 2.72
N PRO A 119 0.01 -24.53 3.51
CA PRO A 119 1.43 -24.83 3.74
C PRO A 119 2.25 -24.98 2.45
N ARG A 120 1.75 -25.76 1.48
CA ARG A 120 2.40 -25.94 0.18
C ARG A 120 2.58 -24.63 -0.61
N PHE A 121 1.65 -23.69 -0.43
CA PHE A 121 1.76 -22.37 -1.05
C PHE A 121 2.84 -21.54 -0.36
N ILE A 122 2.92 -21.59 0.96
CA ILE A 122 3.96 -20.90 1.73
C ILE A 122 5.34 -21.43 1.35
N ASP A 123 5.56 -22.74 1.47
CA ASP A 123 6.87 -23.37 1.28
C ASP A 123 7.43 -23.10 -0.14
N ARG A 124 6.56 -23.14 -1.16
CA ARG A 124 6.94 -22.82 -2.54
C ARG A 124 7.39 -21.36 -2.74
N ASN A 125 6.79 -20.42 -2.02
CA ASN A 125 7.07 -18.99 -2.20
C ASN A 125 8.07 -18.43 -1.16
N LEU A 126 8.39 -19.20 -0.10
CA LEU A 126 9.45 -18.86 0.85
C LEU A 126 10.85 -19.03 0.24
N ALA A 127 11.00 -19.91 -0.75
CA ALA A 127 12.28 -20.12 -1.44
C ALA A 127 12.83 -18.81 -2.03
N PRO A 128 14.16 -18.61 -2.01
CA PRO A 128 14.78 -17.46 -2.65
C PRO A 128 14.39 -17.39 -4.12
N ARG A 129 14.02 -16.20 -4.61
CA ARG A 129 13.87 -16.03 -6.06
C ARG A 129 15.25 -16.06 -6.68
N LEU A 130 15.45 -16.97 -7.62
CA LEU A 130 16.54 -16.82 -8.58
C LEU A 130 16.28 -15.53 -9.35
N HIS A 131 17.29 -14.67 -9.48
CA HIS A 131 17.16 -13.46 -10.28
C HIS A 131 16.74 -13.85 -11.69
N ASP A 132 15.66 -13.22 -12.18
CA ASP A 132 15.28 -13.34 -13.57
C ASP A 132 16.46 -12.82 -14.41
N LYS A 133 16.97 -13.66 -15.31
CA LYS A 133 18.04 -13.27 -16.23
C LYS A 133 17.59 -12.01 -16.98
N ALA A 134 18.43 -10.99 -16.99
CA ALA A 134 18.16 -9.77 -17.75
C ALA A 134 17.88 -10.14 -19.21
N SER A 135 16.81 -9.58 -19.78
CA SER A 135 16.50 -9.78 -21.19
C SER A 135 17.59 -9.08 -21.99
N THR A 136 18.35 -9.84 -22.77
CA THR A 136 19.41 -9.32 -23.63
C THR A 136 18.87 -8.56 -24.85
N VAL A 137 17.59 -8.77 -25.19
CA VAL A 137 16.91 -8.15 -26.33
C VAL A 137 15.56 -7.58 -25.90
N GLU A 138 15.18 -6.45 -26.47
CA GLU A 138 13.87 -5.82 -26.26
C GLU A 138 12.75 -6.71 -26.84
N LYS A 139 11.66 -6.88 -26.07
CA LYS A 139 10.53 -7.72 -26.47
C LYS A 139 9.34 -6.87 -26.91
N LYS A 140 8.71 -7.23 -28.02
CA LYS A 140 7.48 -6.58 -28.51
C LYS A 140 6.35 -6.78 -27.51
N THR A 141 5.79 -5.69 -26.99
CA THR A 141 4.68 -5.76 -26.03
C THR A 141 3.37 -6.07 -26.76
N LEU A 142 2.69 -7.15 -26.35
CA LEU A 142 1.36 -7.53 -26.82
C LEU A 142 0.34 -7.29 -25.72
N PHE A 143 -0.86 -6.85 -26.06
CA PHE A 143 -1.93 -6.61 -25.10
C PHE A 143 -3.06 -7.60 -25.31
N MET A 144 -3.58 -8.14 -24.21
CA MET A 144 -4.78 -8.96 -24.19
C MET A 144 -5.71 -8.42 -23.12
N ASN A 145 -6.96 -8.17 -23.50
CA ASN A 145 -7.97 -7.69 -22.57
C ASN A 145 -8.70 -8.88 -21.93
N MET A 146 -8.85 -8.86 -20.61
CA MET A 146 -9.60 -9.83 -19.82
C MET A 146 -10.72 -9.12 -19.07
N GLU A 147 -11.90 -9.73 -19.02
CA GLU A 147 -13.07 -9.13 -18.35
C GLU A 147 -12.97 -9.18 -16.82
N PHE A 148 -12.34 -10.24 -16.29
CA PHE A 148 -12.24 -10.47 -14.84
C PHE A 148 -10.79 -10.33 -14.35
N LYS A 149 -10.63 -9.64 -13.22
CA LYS A 149 -9.35 -9.47 -12.52
C LYS A 149 -9.42 -10.11 -11.15
N GLY A 150 -8.50 -11.05 -10.89
CA GLY A 150 -8.19 -11.47 -9.52
C GLY A 150 -8.63 -12.87 -9.14
N ASP A 151 -9.53 -13.49 -9.90
CA ASP A 151 -9.99 -14.84 -9.61
C ASP A 151 -8.91 -15.87 -9.94
N THR A 152 -8.95 -17.00 -9.23
CA THR A 152 -8.03 -18.13 -9.47
C THR A 152 -8.04 -18.58 -10.93
N ALA A 153 -9.21 -18.58 -11.57
CA ALA A 153 -9.37 -18.92 -12.98
C ALA A 153 -8.62 -17.96 -13.91
N ALA A 154 -8.72 -16.65 -13.67
CA ALA A 154 -8.00 -15.64 -14.43
C ALA A 154 -6.48 -15.79 -14.26
N GLU A 155 -6.01 -16.10 -13.05
CA GLU A 155 -4.58 -16.32 -12.81
C GLU A 155 -4.05 -17.60 -13.49
N ILE A 156 -4.82 -18.70 -13.46
CA ILE A 156 -4.46 -19.93 -14.18
C ILE A 156 -4.38 -19.66 -15.68
N LEU A 157 -5.36 -18.93 -16.22
CA LEU A 157 -5.38 -18.58 -17.64
C LEU A 157 -4.18 -17.71 -18.01
N ASN A 158 -3.89 -16.66 -17.23
CA ASN A 158 -2.72 -15.81 -17.42
C ASN A 158 -1.43 -16.64 -17.44
N LYS A 159 -1.27 -17.55 -16.47
CA LYS A 159 -0.10 -18.44 -16.39
C LYS A 159 0.02 -19.34 -17.61
N ARG A 160 -1.09 -19.93 -18.08
CA ARG A 160 -1.10 -20.82 -19.26
C ARG A 160 -0.77 -20.05 -20.53
N VAL A 161 -1.43 -18.91 -20.77
CA VAL A 161 -1.19 -18.08 -21.96
C VAL A 161 0.23 -17.56 -21.98
N SER A 162 0.74 -17.01 -20.87
CA SER A 162 2.13 -16.54 -20.78
C SER A 162 3.12 -17.69 -21.00
N LYS A 163 2.86 -18.89 -20.45
CA LYS A 163 3.73 -20.05 -20.66
C LYS A 163 3.75 -20.49 -22.13
N SER A 164 2.60 -20.51 -22.80
CA SER A 164 2.51 -20.85 -24.22
C SER A 164 3.24 -19.82 -25.07
N LEU A 165 3.00 -18.52 -24.86
CA LEU A 165 3.68 -17.45 -25.61
C LEU A 165 5.18 -17.44 -25.41
N ASN A 166 5.67 -17.66 -24.18
CA ASN A 166 7.12 -17.74 -23.94
C ASN A 166 7.78 -18.93 -24.66
N LYS A 167 7.02 -19.97 -25.02
CA LYS A 167 7.51 -21.11 -25.81
C LYS A 167 7.44 -20.86 -27.31
N THR A 168 6.32 -20.31 -27.80
CA THR A 168 6.08 -20.18 -29.25
C THR A 168 6.58 -18.86 -29.82
N PHE A 169 6.61 -17.80 -29.02
CA PHE A 169 6.94 -16.44 -29.47
C PHE A 169 7.77 -15.70 -28.42
N TYR A 170 9.03 -16.13 -28.26
CA TYR A 170 9.96 -15.62 -27.24
C TYR A 170 10.21 -14.10 -27.31
N ALA A 171 10.08 -13.51 -28.51
CA ALA A 171 10.25 -12.09 -28.78
C ALA A 171 9.08 -11.22 -28.29
N ALA A 172 7.97 -11.80 -27.83
CA ALA A 172 6.84 -11.05 -27.30
C ALA A 172 6.81 -11.01 -25.77
N LYS A 173 6.30 -9.90 -25.23
CA LYS A 173 5.93 -9.72 -23.84
C LYS A 173 4.43 -9.47 -23.74
N LEU A 174 3.68 -10.46 -23.27
CA LEU A 174 2.25 -10.29 -23.05
C LEU A 174 1.97 -9.42 -21.81
N ARG A 175 1.14 -8.40 -21.98
CA ARG A 175 0.50 -7.63 -20.91
C ARG A 175 -1.00 -7.89 -20.93
N ILE A 176 -1.49 -8.52 -19.88
CA ILE A 176 -2.91 -8.77 -19.70
C ILE A 176 -3.49 -7.58 -18.96
N VAL A 177 -4.41 -6.89 -19.61
CA VAL A 177 -5.13 -5.74 -19.06
C VAL A 177 -6.51 -6.23 -18.66
N SER A 178 -6.94 -5.89 -17.46
CA SER A 178 -8.32 -6.13 -17.07
C SER A 178 -9.12 -4.86 -17.26
N SER A 179 -10.15 -4.91 -18.08
CA SER A 179 -11.08 -3.80 -18.28
C SER A 179 -12.41 -4.15 -17.65
N ILE A 180 -12.71 -3.49 -16.53
CA ILE A 180 -14.05 -3.54 -15.95
C ILE A 180 -14.87 -2.52 -16.72
N ARG A 181 -15.75 -3.00 -17.60
CA ARG A 181 -16.78 -2.12 -18.17
C ARG A 181 -17.77 -1.85 -17.04
N PRO A 182 -17.99 -0.60 -16.61
CA PRO A 182 -18.97 -0.32 -15.57
C PRO A 182 -20.34 -0.83 -16.05
N THR A 183 -20.91 -1.80 -15.34
CA THR A 183 -22.24 -2.35 -15.62
C THR A 183 -23.31 -1.27 -15.55
N ILE A 184 -23.07 -0.26 -14.70
CA ILE A 184 -23.91 0.92 -14.56
C ILE A 184 -23.24 2.08 -15.31
N ARG A 185 -23.73 2.39 -16.51
CA ARG A 185 -23.43 3.69 -17.13
C ARG A 185 -24.14 4.76 -16.30
N GLY A 186 -23.37 5.46 -15.48
CA GLY A 186 -23.88 6.45 -14.56
C GLY A 186 -24.57 7.61 -15.28
N CYS A 187 -25.90 7.59 -15.33
CA CYS A 187 -26.67 8.79 -15.07
C CYS A 187 -27.04 8.76 -13.58
N VAL A 188 -26.05 8.94 -12.69
CA VAL A 188 -26.24 8.88 -11.23
C VAL A 188 -27.02 10.10 -10.71
N LYS A 189 -27.21 11.13 -11.55
CA LYS A 189 -28.07 12.28 -11.25
C LYS A 189 -29.18 12.33 -12.29
N ASN A 190 -30.41 12.05 -11.87
CA ASN A 190 -31.58 12.46 -12.64
C ASN A 190 -31.44 13.95 -12.92
N LYS A 191 -31.50 14.39 -14.19
CA LYS A 191 -31.59 15.81 -14.53
C LYS A 191 -32.81 16.36 -13.79
N LEU A 192 -32.59 17.14 -12.74
CA LEU A 192 -33.68 17.80 -12.04
C LEU A 192 -34.40 18.71 -13.05
N ARG A 193 -35.73 18.65 -13.06
CA ARG A 193 -36.53 19.60 -13.86
C ARG A 193 -36.11 21.02 -13.49
N LEU A 194 -36.04 21.93 -14.46
CA LEU A 194 -35.54 23.31 -14.28
C LEU A 194 -36.12 24.00 -13.03
N TRP A 195 -37.43 23.87 -12.80
CA TRP A 195 -38.15 24.47 -11.67
C TRP A 195 -37.77 23.91 -10.29
N ALA A 196 -37.26 22.68 -10.26
CA ALA A 196 -36.78 22.03 -9.04
C ALA A 196 -35.28 22.28 -8.79
N THR A 197 -34.59 23.00 -9.67
CA THR A 197 -33.18 23.34 -9.46
C THR A 197 -33.01 24.35 -8.33
N SER A 198 -31.95 24.20 -7.54
CA SER A 198 -31.51 25.13 -6.50
C SER A 198 -30.05 25.53 -6.78
N MET A 199 -29.55 26.56 -6.11
CA MET A 199 -28.19 27.10 -6.30
C MET A 199 -27.91 27.63 -7.70
N CYS A 200 -28.96 28.03 -8.43
CA CYS A 200 -28.86 28.59 -9.77
C CYS A 200 -29.00 30.12 -9.76
N ILE A 201 -28.53 30.73 -10.84
CA ILE A 201 -28.76 32.13 -11.18
C ILE A 201 -29.96 32.17 -12.12
N TYR A 202 -30.89 33.11 -11.89
CA TYR A 202 -32.07 33.27 -12.72
C TYR A 202 -32.33 34.75 -13.01
N LYS A 203 -33.05 34.98 -14.11
CA LYS A 203 -33.57 36.30 -14.49
C LYS A 203 -35.09 36.24 -14.43
N PHE A 204 -35.69 37.12 -13.64
CA PHE A 204 -37.13 37.32 -13.59
C PHE A 204 -37.50 38.64 -14.27
N THR A 205 -38.59 38.64 -15.02
CA THR A 205 -39.14 39.86 -15.65
C THR A 205 -40.56 40.01 -15.14
N CYS A 206 -40.83 41.11 -14.45
CA CYS A 206 -42.14 41.45 -13.93
C CYS A 206 -43.07 41.88 -15.08
N SER A 207 -44.39 41.78 -14.88
CA SER A 207 -45.40 42.27 -15.81
C SER A 207 -45.27 43.78 -16.08
N CYS A 208 -44.76 44.56 -15.12
CA CYS A 208 -44.45 45.99 -15.32
C CYS A 208 -43.17 46.24 -16.15
N GLY A 209 -42.49 45.19 -16.63
CA GLY A 209 -41.27 45.28 -17.44
C GLY A 209 -39.96 45.36 -16.64
N ALA A 210 -40.02 45.51 -15.31
CA ALA A 210 -38.83 45.49 -14.45
C ALA A 210 -38.13 44.13 -14.48
N ARG A 211 -36.80 44.11 -14.50
CA ARG A 211 -35.98 42.88 -14.60
C ARG A 211 -35.11 42.73 -13.35
N HIS A 212 -35.09 41.53 -12.79
CA HIS A 212 -34.25 41.16 -11.65
C HIS A 212 -33.39 39.94 -12.00
N ILE A 213 -32.09 40.03 -11.75
CA ILE A 213 -31.16 38.89 -11.84
C ILE A 213 -30.70 38.57 -10.43
N GLY A 214 -30.87 37.32 -10.01
CA GLY A 214 -30.56 36.90 -8.65
C GLY A 214 -30.06 35.47 -8.57
N ARG A 215 -29.35 35.16 -7.49
CA ARG A 215 -28.96 33.80 -7.12
C ARG A 215 -29.92 33.26 -6.08
N THR A 216 -30.38 32.02 -6.23
CA THR A 216 -31.25 31.38 -5.23
C THR A 216 -30.63 30.14 -4.62
N LYS A 217 -30.68 30.05 -3.29
CA LYS A 217 -30.37 28.82 -2.54
C LYS A 217 -31.57 27.87 -2.42
N ARG A 218 -32.79 28.38 -2.61
CA ARG A 218 -34.06 27.61 -2.60
C ARG A 218 -34.39 27.11 -4.01
N SER A 219 -35.35 26.19 -4.15
CA SER A 219 -35.83 25.76 -5.47
C SER A 219 -36.31 26.96 -6.30
N LEU A 220 -36.04 26.93 -7.60
CA LEU A 220 -36.36 28.02 -8.51
C LEU A 220 -37.86 28.33 -8.51
N SER A 221 -38.73 27.32 -8.46
CA SER A 221 -40.18 27.49 -8.34
C SER A 221 -40.59 28.35 -7.14
N LYS A 222 -40.06 28.04 -5.96
CA LYS A 222 -40.38 28.71 -4.70
C LYS A 222 -39.77 30.12 -4.63
N ARG A 223 -38.69 30.35 -5.37
CA ARG A 223 -38.12 31.70 -5.51
C ARG A 223 -38.97 32.57 -6.44
N ILE A 224 -39.44 32.02 -7.55
CA ILE A 224 -40.27 32.75 -8.51
C ILE A 224 -41.63 33.09 -7.93
N SER A 225 -42.25 32.20 -7.16
CA SER A 225 -43.52 32.49 -6.47
C SER A 225 -43.43 33.68 -5.53
N GLY A 226 -42.27 33.96 -4.94
CA GLY A 226 -42.07 35.10 -4.04
C GLY A 226 -41.89 36.45 -4.74
N HIS A 227 -41.78 36.48 -6.07
CA HIS A 227 -41.82 37.74 -6.84
C HIS A 227 -43.24 38.17 -7.18
N TYR A 228 -44.22 37.26 -7.07
CA TYR A 228 -45.63 37.63 -7.17
C TYR A 228 -46.08 38.12 -5.78
N PRO A 229 -46.65 39.33 -5.66
CA PRO A 229 -47.28 39.75 -4.42
C PRO A 229 -48.43 38.78 -4.09
N ALA A 230 -48.62 38.52 -2.80
CA ALA A 230 -49.73 37.69 -2.30
C ALA A 230 -51.09 38.34 -2.60
#